data_AF-A0A660L2Q5-F1
#
_entry.id   AF-A0A660L2Q5-F1
#
_cell.length_a   1.000
_cell.length_b   1.000
_cell.length_c   1.000
_cell.angle_alpha   90.00
_cell.angle_beta   90.00
_cell.angle_gamma   90.00
#
_symmetry.space_group_name_H-M   'P 1'
#
loop_
_entity.id
_entity.type
_entity.pdbx_description
1 polymer ?
#
loop_
_entity_poly.entity_id
_entity_poly.type
_entity_poly.pdbx_seq_one_letter_code
_entity_poly.pdbx_strand_id
1 'polypeptide(L)'
;MKPALDEALAAERALSHALRAVGEHHRDDHDIFHMTRTLAAWSERNAERLERCGAEAGVPPEVVFNDGPLALVLDLRDVHLVATRASVAWTVLGQGAQAVRDAELLDTVTASHPETIRAMRWALQRLKEATPQLIAGER
;
A
#
# COMPACT_ATOMS: atom_id res chain seq x y z
N MET A 1 -10.55 15.85 -12.36
CA MET A 1 -10.77 14.61 -11.57
C MET A 1 -9.94 13.45 -12.09
N LYS A 2 -10.00 13.11 -13.38
CA LYS A 2 -9.29 11.97 -14.00
C LYS A 2 -7.81 11.79 -13.55
N PRO A 3 -6.94 12.82 -13.54
CA PRO A 3 -5.55 12.63 -13.09
C PRO A 3 -5.41 12.19 -11.62
N ALA A 4 -6.32 12.64 -10.73
CA ALA A 4 -6.32 12.24 -9.33
C ALA A 4 -6.82 10.80 -9.13
N LEU A 5 -7.82 10.39 -9.94
CA LEU A 5 -8.29 9.01 -10.00
C LEU A 5 -7.19 8.06 -10.49
N ASP A 6 -6.51 8.43 -11.57
CA ASP A 6 -5.44 7.64 -12.17
C ASP A 6 -4.24 7.49 -11.22
N GLU A 7 -3.85 8.57 -10.54
CA GLU A 7 -2.78 8.53 -9.52
C GLU A 7 -3.17 7.64 -8.32
N ALA A 8 -4.41 7.73 -7.82
CA ALA A 8 -4.89 6.86 -6.75
C ALA A 8 -4.89 5.38 -7.17
N LEU A 9 -5.30 5.09 -8.41
CA LEU A 9 -5.31 3.72 -8.93
C LEU A 9 -3.90 3.18 -9.10
N ALA A 10 -3.00 3.98 -9.68
CA ALA A 10 -1.60 3.62 -9.82
C ALA A 10 -0.93 3.34 -8.46
N ALA A 11 -1.25 4.14 -7.44
CA ALA A 11 -0.72 3.96 -6.11
C ALA A 11 -1.28 2.72 -5.40
N GLU A 12 -2.58 2.41 -5.53
CA GLU A 12 -3.18 1.18 -4.98
C GLU A 12 -2.67 -0.09 -5.66
N ARG A 13 -2.48 -0.06 -6.98
CA ARG A 13 -1.85 -1.16 -7.73
C ARG A 13 -0.39 -1.36 -7.31
N ALA A 14 0.36 -0.28 -7.12
CA ALA A 14 1.73 -0.37 -6.62
C ALA A 14 1.76 -0.96 -5.19
N LEU A 15 0.83 -0.56 -4.32
CA LEU A 15 0.75 -1.07 -2.95
C LEU A 15 0.40 -2.56 -2.90
N SER A 16 -0.64 -2.99 -3.62
CA SER A 16 -1.00 -4.42 -3.70
C SER A 16 0.16 -5.26 -4.25
N HIS A 17 0.85 -4.78 -5.29
CA HIS A 17 1.99 -5.47 -5.87
C HIS A 17 3.15 -5.58 -4.88
N ALA A 18 3.54 -4.48 -4.23
CA ALA A 18 4.60 -4.46 -3.21
C ALA A 18 4.28 -5.39 -2.03
N LEU A 19 3.04 -5.37 -1.53
CA LEU A 19 2.60 -6.24 -0.44
C LEU A 19 2.71 -7.73 -0.83
N ARG A 20 2.21 -8.12 -2.01
CA ARG A 20 2.36 -9.50 -2.49
C ARG A 20 3.83 -9.90 -2.62
N ALA A 21 4.64 -9.04 -3.24
CA ALA A 21 6.05 -9.30 -3.46
C ALA A 21 6.80 -9.52 -2.14
N VAL A 22 6.62 -8.63 -1.16
CA VAL A 22 7.25 -8.75 0.17
C VAL A 22 6.76 -9.98 0.93
N GLY A 23 5.46 -10.29 0.85
CA GLY A 23 4.92 -11.51 1.43
C GLY A 23 5.58 -12.76 0.89
N GLU A 24 5.73 -12.88 -0.43
CA GLU A 24 6.38 -14.03 -1.06
C GLU A 24 7.88 -14.10 -0.77
N HIS A 25 8.59 -12.97 -0.76
CA HIS A 25 10.03 -12.91 -0.45
C HIS A 25 10.33 -13.35 0.99
N HIS A 26 9.47 -12.99 1.94
CA HIS A 26 9.60 -13.35 3.36
C HIS A 26 8.62 -14.46 3.80
N ARG A 27 8.30 -15.40 2.90
CA ARG A 27 7.30 -16.47 3.11
C ARG A 27 7.53 -17.37 4.34
N ASP A 28 8.76 -17.45 4.83
CA ASP A 28 9.11 -18.25 6.00
C ASP A 28 8.67 -17.58 7.31
N ASP A 29 8.41 -16.26 7.29
CA ASP A 29 7.69 -15.56 8.36
C ASP A 29 6.18 -15.60 8.07
N HIS A 30 5.47 -16.48 8.78
CA HIS A 30 4.04 -16.68 8.58
C HIS A 30 3.17 -15.44 8.90
N ASP A 31 3.54 -14.58 9.87
CA ASP A 31 2.77 -13.37 10.18
C ASP A 31 2.90 -12.38 9.02
N ILE A 32 4.13 -12.18 8.52
CA ILE A 32 4.39 -11.34 7.35
C ILE A 32 3.66 -11.88 6.12
N PHE A 33 3.78 -13.17 5.82
CA PHE A 33 3.16 -13.79 4.66
C PHE A 33 1.63 -13.62 4.64
N HIS A 34 0.94 -13.93 5.74
CA HIS A 34 -0.53 -13.85 5.77
C HIS A 34 -1.06 -12.42 5.85
N MET A 35 -0.38 -11.54 6.60
CA MET A 35 -0.85 -10.17 6.76
C MET A 35 -0.67 -9.36 5.48
N THR A 36 0.47 -9.49 4.80
CA THR A 36 0.71 -8.82 3.51
C THR A 36 -0.33 -9.21 2.46
N ARG A 37 -0.71 -10.49 2.38
CA ARG A 37 -1.77 -10.96 1.47
C ARG A 37 -3.13 -10.37 1.80
N THR A 38 -3.46 -10.25 3.08
CA THR A 38 -4.72 -9.64 3.52
C THR A 38 -4.79 -8.18 3.10
N LEU A 39 -3.71 -7.42 3.33
CA LEU A 39 -3.62 -6.01 2.96
C LEU A 39 -3.58 -5.82 1.44
N ALA A 40 -2.90 -6.70 0.70
CA ALA A 40 -2.88 -6.66 -0.76
C ALA A 40 -4.28 -6.82 -1.34
N ALA A 41 -5.07 -7.76 -0.80
CA ALA A 41 -6.46 -7.94 -1.20
C ALA A 41 -7.35 -6.72 -0.90
N TRP A 42 -7.01 -5.90 0.11
CA TRP A 42 -7.71 -4.63 0.37
C TRP A 42 -7.37 -3.61 -0.72
N SER A 43 -6.07 -3.45 -1.02
CA SER A 43 -5.61 -2.57 -2.11
C SER A 43 -6.17 -2.95 -3.48
N GLU A 44 -6.30 -4.24 -3.78
CA GLU A 44 -6.93 -4.72 -5.02
C GLU A 44 -8.39 -4.31 -5.10
N ARG A 45 -9.16 -4.49 -4.03
CA ARG A 45 -10.56 -4.03 -3.95
C ARG A 45 -10.68 -2.51 -4.07
N ASN A 46 -9.71 -1.76 -3.56
CA ASN A 46 -9.65 -0.31 -3.70
C ASN A 46 -9.37 0.09 -5.15
N ALA A 47 -8.45 -0.60 -5.83
CA ALA A 47 -8.19 -0.41 -7.26
C ALA A 47 -9.45 -0.69 -8.11
N GLU A 48 -10.16 -1.79 -7.85
CA GLU A 48 -11.43 -2.11 -8.54
C GLU A 48 -12.50 -1.03 -8.34
N ARG A 49 -12.57 -0.41 -7.15
CA ARG A 49 -13.49 0.71 -6.89
C ARG A 49 -13.11 1.92 -7.74
N LEU A 50 -11.83 2.25 -7.86
CA LEU A 50 -11.34 3.37 -8.67
C LEU A 50 -11.56 3.14 -10.17
N GLU A 51 -11.38 1.91 -10.65
CA GLU A 51 -11.67 1.53 -12.05
C GLU A 51 -13.15 1.71 -12.37
N ARG A 52 -14.07 1.36 -11.45
CA ARG A 52 -15.50 1.63 -11.60
C ARG A 52 -15.81 3.14 -11.69
N CYS A 53 -14.99 3.99 -11.08
CA CYS A 53 -15.07 5.46 -11.23
C CYS A 53 -14.42 5.98 -12.53
N GLY A 54 -13.93 5.10 -13.41
CA GLY A 54 -13.29 5.45 -14.68
C GLY A 54 -11.79 5.77 -14.57
N ALA A 55 -11.12 5.38 -13.49
CA ALA A 55 -9.67 5.46 -13.38
C ALA A 55 -8.99 4.47 -14.33
N GLU A 56 -7.85 4.87 -14.88
CA GLU A 56 -6.99 4.00 -15.69
C GLU A 56 -5.54 4.22 -15.23
N ALA A 57 -4.82 3.14 -14.99
CA ALA A 57 -3.43 3.21 -14.56
C ALA A 57 -2.54 2.34 -15.45
N GLY A 58 -1.30 2.80 -15.58
CA GLY A 58 -0.22 2.02 -16.17
C GLY A 58 0.16 0.81 -15.32
N VAL A 59 1.19 0.11 -15.78
CA VAL A 59 1.75 -1.04 -15.08
C VAL A 59 2.45 -0.55 -13.80
N PRO A 60 2.24 -1.21 -12.64
CA PRO A 60 2.96 -0.86 -11.42
C PRO A 60 4.47 -1.04 -11.63
N PRO A 61 5.32 -0.31 -10.86
CA PRO A 61 6.76 -0.47 -10.95
C PRO A 61 7.17 -1.89 -10.54
N GLU A 62 8.27 -2.36 -11.13
CA GLU A 62 8.91 -3.60 -10.71
C GLU A 62 9.40 -3.48 -9.26
N VAL A 63 9.20 -4.54 -8.48
CA VAL A 63 9.67 -4.60 -7.09
C VAL A 63 11.09 -5.16 -7.09
N VAL A 64 12.00 -4.39 -6.49
CA VAL A 64 13.36 -4.83 -6.23
C VAL A 64 13.45 -5.19 -4.75
N PHE A 65 13.91 -6.40 -4.46
CA PHE A 65 14.07 -6.87 -3.09
C PHE A 65 15.40 -6.46 -2.49
N ASN A 66 15.38 -6.24 -1.18
CA ASN A 66 16.61 -6.03 -0.42
C ASN A 66 17.19 -7.39 0.01
N ASP A 67 18.52 -7.48 0.04
CA ASP A 67 19.26 -8.67 0.46
C ASP A 67 19.97 -8.45 1.79
N GLY A 68 20.36 -9.56 2.43
CA GLY A 68 21.18 -9.56 3.64
C GLY A 68 20.39 -9.42 4.94
N PRO A 69 21.08 -9.19 6.07
CA PRO A 69 20.48 -9.31 7.42
C PRO A 69 19.41 -8.24 7.72
N LEU A 70 19.34 -7.16 6.93
CA LEU A 70 18.32 -6.12 7.07
C LEU A 70 17.22 -6.19 6.00
N ALA A 71 17.19 -7.24 5.16
CA ALA A 71 16.25 -7.37 4.04
C ALA A 71 14.80 -7.07 4.44
N LEU A 72 14.27 -7.74 5.47
CA LEU A 72 12.89 -7.56 5.94
C LEU A 72 12.59 -6.12 6.35
N VAL A 73 13.52 -5.46 7.07
CA VAL A 73 13.34 -4.07 7.52
C VAL A 73 13.29 -3.10 6.35
N LEU A 74 14.16 -3.30 5.35
CA LEU A 74 14.22 -2.45 4.16
C LEU A 74 13.02 -2.67 3.25
N ASP A 75 12.55 -3.91 3.10
CA ASP A 75 11.34 -4.23 2.33
C ASP A 75 10.07 -3.67 3.00
N LEU A 76 9.97 -3.75 4.33
CA LEU A 76 8.87 -3.13 5.08
C LEU A 76 8.90 -1.60 5.01
N ARG A 77 10.10 -0.98 4.95
CA ARG A 77 10.25 0.45 4.69
C ARG A 77 9.68 0.79 3.32
N ASP A 78 10.01 0.01 2.30
CA ASP A 78 9.58 0.27 0.93
C ASP A 78 8.06 0.12 0.80
N VAL A 79 7.46 -0.89 1.43
CA VAL A 79 5.99 -1.00 1.57
C VAL A 79 5.39 0.21 2.28
N HIS A 80 5.98 0.68 3.37
CA HIS A 80 5.49 1.86 4.09
C HIS A 80 5.50 3.12 3.21
N LEU A 81 6.56 3.32 2.43
CA LEU A 81 6.67 4.46 1.50
C LEU A 81 5.63 4.40 0.38
N VAL A 82 5.43 3.23 -0.22
CA VAL A 82 4.38 3.02 -1.24
C VAL A 82 2.99 3.25 -0.65
N ALA A 83 2.72 2.74 0.56
CA ALA A 83 1.45 2.95 1.25
C ALA A 83 1.21 4.43 1.61
N THR A 84 2.27 5.15 1.97
CA THR A 84 2.21 6.60 2.22
C THR A 84 1.81 7.35 0.96
N ARG A 85 2.40 7.02 -0.20
CA ARG A 85 2.00 7.60 -1.49
C ARG A 85 0.51 7.34 -1.78
N ALA A 86 0.04 6.11 -1.60
CA ALA A 86 -1.37 5.77 -1.80
C ALA A 86 -2.30 6.57 -0.86
N SER A 87 -1.95 6.70 0.42
CA SER A 87 -2.71 7.51 1.38
C SER A 87 -2.78 9.00 1.00
N VAL A 88 -1.68 9.57 0.48
CA VAL A 88 -1.66 10.95 -0.02
C VAL A 88 -2.53 11.08 -1.27
N ALA A 89 -2.47 10.12 -2.20
CA ALA A 89 -3.32 10.11 -3.39
C ALA A 89 -4.82 10.10 -3.04
N TRP A 90 -5.23 9.29 -2.06
CA TRP A 90 -6.59 9.30 -1.52
C TRP A 90 -6.99 10.64 -0.90
N THR A 91 -6.06 11.31 -0.23
CA THR A 91 -6.30 12.64 0.35
C THR A 91 -6.55 13.66 -0.75
N VAL A 92 -5.73 13.67 -1.81
CA VAL A 92 -5.91 14.54 -2.98
C VAL A 92 -7.24 14.25 -3.67
N LEU A 93 -7.57 12.98 -3.88
CA LEU A 93 -8.83 12.56 -4.50
C LEU A 93 -10.04 12.99 -3.66
N GLY A 94 -9.99 12.80 -2.34
CA GLY A 94 -11.03 13.23 -1.40
C GLY A 94 -11.26 14.72 -1.42
N GLN A 95 -10.19 15.53 -1.40
CA GLN A 95 -10.30 16.99 -1.54
C GLN A 95 -10.90 17.40 -2.89
N GLY A 96 -10.49 16.73 -3.97
CA GLY A 96 -11.07 16.93 -5.29
C GLY A 96 -12.57 16.64 -5.32
N ALA A 97 -12.99 15.50 -4.76
CA ALA A 97 -14.39 15.08 -4.70
C ALA A 97 -15.24 16.09 -3.90
N GLN A 98 -14.74 16.59 -2.76
CA GLN A 98 -15.39 17.65 -2.00
C GLN A 98 -15.56 18.94 -2.82
N ALA A 99 -14.50 19.37 -3.52
CA ALA A 99 -14.51 20.61 -4.28
C ALA A 99 -15.55 20.62 -5.42
N VAL A 100 -15.77 19.47 -6.06
CA VAL A 100 -16.77 19.32 -7.14
C VAL A 100 -18.12 18.78 -6.66
N ARG A 101 -18.27 18.51 -5.35
CA ARG A 101 -19.48 17.96 -4.72
C ARG A 101 -19.90 16.59 -5.27
N ASP A 102 -18.93 15.73 -5.52
CA ASP A 102 -19.15 14.34 -5.96
C ASP A 102 -19.34 13.41 -4.76
N ALA A 103 -20.61 13.16 -4.40
CA ALA A 103 -20.96 12.35 -3.24
C ALA A 103 -20.57 10.87 -3.39
N GLU A 104 -20.72 10.30 -4.59
CA GLU A 104 -20.41 8.89 -4.85
C GLU A 104 -18.89 8.64 -4.75
N LEU A 105 -18.09 9.58 -5.27
CA LEU A 105 -16.65 9.50 -5.12
C LEU A 105 -16.20 9.70 -3.67
N LEU A 106 -16.88 10.56 -2.89
CA LEU A 106 -16.62 10.71 -1.46
C LEU A 106 -16.91 9.43 -0.67
N ASP A 107 -17.98 8.72 -0.99
CA ASP A 107 -18.29 7.42 -0.39
C ASP A 107 -17.19 6.39 -0.69
N THR A 108 -16.68 6.40 -1.93
CA THR A 108 -15.55 5.56 -2.34
C THR A 108 -14.29 5.88 -1.53
N VAL A 109 -13.91 7.16 -1.44
CA VAL A 109 -12.76 7.61 -0.63
C VAL A 109 -12.92 7.22 0.83
N THR A 110 -14.11 7.42 1.40
CA THR A 110 -14.41 7.14 2.82
C THR A 110 -14.32 5.66 3.14
N ALA A 111 -14.72 4.79 2.20
CA ALA A 111 -14.62 3.34 2.37
C ALA A 111 -13.16 2.84 2.22
N SER A 112 -12.39 3.39 1.28
CA SER A 112 -11.09 2.86 0.88
C SER A 112 -9.90 3.44 1.64
N HIS A 113 -9.85 4.76 1.86
CA HIS A 113 -8.70 5.43 2.46
C HIS A 113 -8.30 4.90 3.85
N PRO A 114 -9.25 4.56 4.76
CA PRO A 114 -8.89 3.96 6.03
C PRO A 114 -8.19 2.60 5.93
N GLU A 115 -8.47 1.80 4.90
CA GLU A 115 -7.78 0.52 4.65
C GLU A 115 -6.31 0.76 4.27
N THR A 116 -6.04 1.71 3.37
CA THR A 116 -4.68 2.12 2.97
C THR A 116 -3.88 2.66 4.17
N ILE A 117 -4.51 3.45 5.04
CA ILE A 117 -3.89 3.95 6.27
C ILE A 117 -3.51 2.80 7.21
N ARG A 118 -4.35 1.75 7.31
CA ARG A 118 -4.03 0.57 8.13
C ARG A 118 -2.81 -0.17 7.58
N ALA A 119 -2.73 -0.37 6.27
CA ALA A 119 -1.56 -0.98 5.64
C ALA A 119 -0.27 -0.20 5.91
N MET A 120 -0.32 1.14 5.75
CA MET A 120 0.79 2.04 6.02
C MET A 120 1.28 1.94 7.47
N ARG A 121 0.36 1.94 8.44
CA ARG A 121 0.68 1.84 9.87
C ARG A 121 1.22 0.47 10.24
N TRP A 122 0.65 -0.59 9.66
CA TRP A 122 1.12 -1.95 9.88
C TRP A 122 2.57 -2.12 9.44
N ALA A 123 2.94 -1.65 8.24
CA ALA A 123 4.29 -1.76 7.73
C ALA A 123 5.31 -1.06 8.65
N LEU A 124 5.00 0.15 9.10
CA LEU A 124 5.85 0.89 10.05
C LEU A 124 5.96 0.18 11.40
N GLN A 125 4.87 -0.42 11.88
CA GLN A 125 4.88 -1.15 13.14
C GLN A 125 5.71 -2.43 13.06
N ARG A 126 5.55 -3.23 11.99
CA ARG A 126 6.37 -4.42 11.75
C ARG A 126 7.84 -4.09 11.60
N LEU A 127 8.16 -3.01 10.88
CA LEU A 127 9.53 -2.52 10.77
C LEU A 127 10.15 -2.26 12.14
N LYS A 128 9.43 -1.55 13.02
CA LYS A 128 9.90 -1.24 14.37
C LYS A 128 10.14 -2.46 15.24
N GLU A 129 9.38 -3.53 15.04
CA GLU A 129 9.50 -4.77 15.80
C GLU A 129 10.61 -5.69 15.30
N ALA A 130 10.81 -5.76 13.98
CA ALA A 130 11.87 -6.55 13.36
C ALA A 130 13.26 -5.94 13.62
N THR A 131 13.37 -4.61 13.67
CA THR A 131 14.65 -3.90 13.73
C THR A 131 15.54 -4.32 14.92
N PRO A 132 15.06 -4.33 16.19
CA PRO A 132 15.91 -4.71 17.32
C PRO A 132 16.41 -6.16 17.26
N GLN A 133 15.58 -7.08 16.74
CA GLN A 133 15.87 -8.51 16.69
C GLN A 133 16.99 -8.79 15.67
N LEU A 134 16.92 -8.14 14.51
CA LEU A 134 17.91 -8.29 13.45
C LEU A 134 19.25 -7.66 13.85
N ILE A 135 19.24 -6.44 14.42
CA ILE A 135 20.47 -5.78 14.89
C ILE A 135 21.14 -6.56 16.04
N ALA A 136 20.35 -7.17 16.94
CA ALA A 136 20.90 -7.99 18.02
C ALA A 136 21.45 -9.34 17.53
N GLY A 137 20.87 -9.89 16.47
CA GLY A 137 21.28 -11.17 15.85
C GLY A 137 22.50 -11.06 14.93
N GLU A 138 22.95 -9.85 14.57
CA GLU A 138 24.18 -9.60 13.80
C GLU A 138 25.49 -9.71 14.63
N ARG A 139 25.42 -10.18 15.88
CA ARG A 139 26.57 -10.34 16.78
C ARG A 139 27.21 -11.72 16.73
#